data_AF-A0A844RL09-F1
#
_entry.id   AF-A0A844RL09-F1
#
_cell.length_a   1.000
_cell.length_b   1.000
_cell.length_c   1.000
_cell.angle_alpha   90.00
_cell.angle_beta   90.00
_cell.angle_gamma   90.00
#
_symmetry.space_group_name_H-M   'P 1'
#
loop_
_entity.id
_entity.type
_entity.pdbx_description
1 polymer ?
#
loop_
_entity_poly.entity_id
_entity_poly.type
_entity_poly.pdbx_seq_one_letter_code
_entity_poly.pdbx_strand_id
1 'polypeptide(L)'
;MAKRSEDDYELYLYTIDVYIRLVGALPLDKSLAQFGVQNFSEIGNLDIDDRDFAAVAMRLMLQRKYFVRGKDLFFKGLLKSAEQDFDSGKEVIGLLLADLESLNAQDIEFAFGNGDVVSGLFSNSEDAMYGALLHADRRRIEKLIDVPEYMRILALAPYVAERERLLLRFSDFLRAAGVKPLSRCGEEAAVVSYGSKGFERSIKGSPSWRNLQGRDLGPADIEQIAQATSIGDACILDVVCRFAEALSSKPFDHAALKSLVAPEIFAQWGDFTQAAMIFEDDCGVSSRVRHLKDGAVLVKLLPNVREAFTIEGPQIIEGGHEVVLVKRNGTWKIWAAR
;
A
#
# COMPACT_ATOMS: atom_id res chain seq x y z
N MET A 1 10.96 6.08 -31.97
CA MET A 1 10.82 5.65 -30.56
C MET A 1 9.85 6.62 -29.91
N ALA A 2 8.74 6.13 -29.35
CA ALA A 2 7.81 6.98 -28.63
C ALA A 2 8.51 7.52 -27.37
N LYS A 3 8.37 8.81 -27.08
CA LYS A 3 8.83 9.44 -25.85
C LYS A 3 8.13 8.73 -24.69
N ARG A 4 8.88 8.09 -23.79
CA ARG A 4 8.30 7.52 -22.56
C ARG A 4 7.83 8.67 -21.69
N SER A 5 6.62 8.57 -21.13
CA SER A 5 6.01 9.64 -20.34
C SER A 5 6.54 9.62 -18.91
N GLU A 6 6.41 10.77 -18.24
CA GLU A 6 6.65 10.95 -16.80
C GLU A 6 6.00 9.84 -15.94
N ASP A 7 4.85 9.31 -16.40
CA ASP A 7 4.11 8.19 -15.81
C ASP A 7 4.97 6.93 -15.56
N ASP A 8 5.95 6.63 -16.43
CA ASP A 8 6.81 5.44 -16.29
C ASP A 8 7.74 5.57 -15.06
N TYR A 9 8.20 6.78 -14.75
CA TYR A 9 9.03 7.04 -13.58
C TYR A 9 8.21 7.05 -12.28
N GLU A 10 7.00 7.60 -12.32
CA GLU A 10 6.08 7.55 -11.19
C GLU A 10 5.71 6.09 -10.86
N LEU A 11 5.39 5.29 -11.88
CA LEU A 11 5.11 3.87 -11.75
C LEU A 11 6.33 3.10 -11.22
N TYR A 12 7.53 3.41 -11.74
CA TYR A 12 8.78 2.85 -11.23
C TYR A 12 8.94 3.13 -9.73
N LEU A 13 8.81 4.39 -9.30
CA LEU A 13 8.95 4.78 -7.90
C LEU A 13 7.89 4.13 -6.99
N TYR A 14 6.63 4.01 -7.45
CA TYR A 14 5.61 3.29 -6.69
C TYR A 14 5.99 1.81 -6.51
N THR A 15 6.44 1.15 -7.57
CA THR A 15 6.79 -0.27 -7.52
C THR A 15 8.09 -0.56 -6.76
N ILE A 16 9.06 0.36 -6.77
CA ILE A 16 10.29 0.22 -5.99
C ILE A 16 10.05 0.44 -4.49
N ASP A 17 9.10 1.29 -4.10
CA ASP A 17 8.72 1.45 -2.68
C ASP A 17 8.08 0.18 -2.11
N VAL A 18 7.20 -0.45 -2.89
CA VAL A 18 6.65 -1.76 -2.55
C VAL A 18 7.76 -2.83 -2.47
N TYR A 19 8.70 -2.80 -3.41
CA TYR A 19 9.87 -3.69 -3.40
C TYR A 19 10.68 -3.54 -2.10
N ILE A 20 11.09 -2.32 -1.75
CA ILE A 20 11.88 -2.01 -0.56
C ILE A 20 11.19 -2.53 0.70
N ARG A 21 9.87 -2.30 0.83
CA ARG A 21 9.08 -2.78 1.97
C ARG A 21 9.10 -4.31 2.09
N LEU A 22 8.97 -5.02 0.97
CA LEU A 22 8.95 -6.49 0.95
C LEU A 22 10.33 -7.08 1.27
N VAL A 23 11.39 -6.60 0.64
CA VAL A 23 12.75 -7.13 0.87
C VAL A 23 13.31 -6.72 2.22
N GLY A 24 12.81 -5.64 2.82
CA GLY A 24 13.12 -5.26 4.21
C GLY A 24 12.58 -6.25 5.24
N ALA A 25 11.49 -6.96 4.93
CA ALA A 25 10.97 -8.03 5.78
C ALA A 25 11.72 -9.37 5.63
N LEU A 26 12.55 -9.49 4.60
CA LEU A 26 13.35 -10.68 4.29
C LEU A 26 14.78 -10.26 3.87
N PRO A 27 15.61 -9.83 4.84
CA PRO A 27 16.94 -9.33 4.55
C PRO A 27 17.83 -10.43 3.94
N LEU A 28 18.67 -10.04 2.99
CA LEU A 28 19.72 -10.90 2.44
C LEU A 28 20.98 -10.76 3.31
N ASP A 29 21.61 -11.88 3.64
CA ASP A 29 22.87 -11.85 4.37
C ASP A 29 23.95 -11.05 3.61
N LYS A 30 24.70 -10.22 4.35
CA LYS A 30 25.68 -9.32 3.75
C LYS A 30 26.89 -10.06 3.19
N SER A 31 27.35 -11.10 3.89
CA SER A 31 28.49 -11.90 3.44
C SER A 31 28.15 -12.66 2.16
N LEU A 32 26.91 -13.14 2.06
CA LEU A 32 26.37 -13.77 0.85
C LEU A 32 26.18 -12.76 -0.30
N ALA A 33 25.64 -11.57 -0.01
CA ALA A 33 25.45 -10.51 -1.00
C ALA A 33 26.77 -9.96 -1.60
N GLN A 34 27.86 -10.02 -0.82
CA GLN A 34 29.18 -9.52 -1.22
C GLN A 34 30.12 -10.64 -1.68
N PHE A 35 29.62 -11.88 -1.76
CA PHE A 35 30.45 -13.01 -2.13
C PHE A 35 31.01 -12.83 -3.55
N GLY A 36 32.26 -13.23 -3.73
CA GLY A 36 32.95 -13.13 -5.01
C GLY A 36 34.35 -13.71 -4.94
N VAL A 37 35.08 -13.65 -6.05
CA VAL A 37 36.43 -14.24 -6.19
C VAL A 37 37.39 -13.77 -5.09
N GLN A 38 37.27 -12.53 -4.64
CA GLN A 38 38.15 -11.95 -3.62
C GLN A 38 37.96 -12.55 -2.23
N ASN A 39 36.76 -13.05 -1.91
CA ASN A 39 36.40 -13.59 -0.59
C ASN A 39 36.15 -15.10 -0.64
N PHE A 40 36.61 -15.78 -1.70
CA PHE A 40 36.37 -17.20 -1.91
C PHE A 40 36.95 -18.07 -0.79
N SER A 41 38.02 -17.63 -0.12
CA SER A 41 38.59 -18.33 1.03
C SER A 41 37.63 -18.44 2.22
N GLU A 42 36.60 -17.60 2.28
CA GLU A 42 35.62 -17.56 3.38
C GLU A 42 34.38 -18.42 3.09
N ILE A 43 34.31 -19.13 1.96
CA ILE A 43 33.15 -19.95 1.57
C ILE A 43 32.73 -20.97 2.64
N GLY A 44 33.70 -21.56 3.36
CA GLY A 44 33.43 -22.52 4.42
C GLY A 44 32.80 -21.93 5.69
N ASN A 45 32.76 -20.60 5.79
CA ASN A 45 32.13 -19.87 6.90
C ASN A 45 30.70 -19.43 6.57
N LEU A 46 30.23 -19.64 5.34
CA LEU A 46 28.87 -19.31 4.92
C LEU A 46 27.91 -20.43 5.32
N ASP A 47 27.06 -20.14 6.30
CA ASP A 47 25.95 -21.01 6.69
C ASP A 47 24.72 -20.64 5.86
N ILE A 48 24.57 -21.25 4.68
CA ILE A 48 23.48 -20.97 3.75
C ILE A 48 22.26 -21.80 4.15
N ASP A 49 21.18 -21.12 4.54
CA ASP A 49 19.94 -21.75 4.98
C ASP A 49 18.72 -21.44 4.07
N ASP A 50 17.55 -21.96 4.45
CA ASP A 50 16.29 -21.73 3.73
C ASP A 50 15.88 -20.24 3.68
N ARG A 51 16.33 -19.44 4.65
CA ARG A 51 16.05 -18.00 4.69
C ARG A 51 16.87 -17.28 3.63
N ASP A 52 18.13 -17.64 3.46
CA ASP A 52 18.99 -17.10 2.39
C ASP A 52 18.43 -17.46 1.02
N PHE A 53 18.01 -18.71 0.85
CA PHE A 53 17.31 -19.14 -0.36
C PHE A 53 16.09 -18.25 -0.63
N ALA A 54 15.20 -18.10 0.36
CA ALA A 54 14.00 -17.29 0.21
C ALA A 54 14.34 -15.82 -0.09
N ALA A 55 15.37 -15.26 0.55
CA ALA A 55 15.80 -13.88 0.35
C ALA A 55 16.30 -13.62 -1.08
N VAL A 56 17.08 -14.53 -1.65
CA VAL A 56 17.56 -14.46 -3.04
C VAL A 56 16.42 -14.70 -4.03
N ALA A 57 15.62 -15.75 -3.81
CA ALA A 57 14.51 -16.12 -4.68
C ALA A 57 13.44 -15.01 -4.78
N MET A 58 13.04 -14.44 -3.63
CA MET A 58 12.08 -13.34 -3.59
C MET A 58 12.59 -12.10 -4.33
N ARG A 59 13.85 -11.71 -4.10
CA ARG A 59 14.46 -10.59 -4.84
C ARG A 59 14.48 -10.86 -6.34
N LEU A 60 14.87 -12.05 -6.76
CA LEU A 60 14.90 -12.43 -8.18
C LEU A 60 13.51 -12.32 -8.82
N MET A 61 12.48 -12.90 -8.18
CA MET A 61 11.08 -12.83 -8.64
C MET A 61 10.57 -11.39 -8.74
N LEU A 62 10.83 -10.56 -7.72
CA LEU A 62 10.36 -9.19 -7.68
C LEU A 62 11.10 -8.29 -8.67
N GLN A 63 12.42 -8.46 -8.80
CA GLN A 63 13.27 -7.69 -9.72
C GLN A 63 12.96 -7.97 -11.19
N ARG A 64 12.42 -9.16 -11.51
CA ARG A 64 12.08 -9.59 -12.88
C ARG A 64 11.43 -8.49 -13.71
N LYS A 65 10.46 -7.77 -13.14
CA LYS A 65 9.70 -6.73 -13.87
C LYS A 65 10.58 -5.62 -14.45
N TYR A 66 11.75 -5.38 -13.86
CA TYR A 66 12.70 -4.38 -14.31
C TYR A 66 13.67 -4.88 -15.38
N PHE A 67 13.85 -6.20 -15.54
CA PHE A 67 14.85 -6.75 -16.45
C PHE A 67 14.25 -7.44 -17.68
N VAL A 68 12.92 -7.47 -17.82
CA VAL A 68 12.23 -8.02 -18.99
C VAL A 68 12.07 -6.96 -20.09
N ARG A 69 12.67 -7.22 -21.26
CA ARG A 69 12.58 -6.33 -22.43
C ARG A 69 11.14 -6.21 -22.94
N GLY A 70 10.76 -5.02 -23.41
CA GLY A 70 9.45 -4.76 -24.00
C GLY A 70 8.33 -4.54 -22.97
N LYS A 71 8.67 -4.42 -21.69
CA LYS A 71 7.79 -3.97 -20.62
C LYS A 71 8.06 -2.52 -20.27
N ASP A 72 7.08 -1.87 -19.65
CA ASP A 72 7.11 -0.45 -19.28
C ASP A 72 8.33 -0.17 -18.39
N LEU A 73 8.46 -0.96 -17.33
CA LEU A 73 9.53 -0.82 -16.33
C LEU A 73 10.88 -1.42 -16.73
N PHE A 74 11.12 -1.72 -18.01
CA PHE A 74 12.41 -2.24 -18.45
C PHE A 74 13.54 -1.25 -18.15
N PHE A 75 14.41 -1.61 -17.21
CA PHE A 75 15.38 -0.74 -16.54
C PHE A 75 16.38 -0.09 -17.49
N LYS A 76 16.95 -0.86 -18.42
CA LYS A 76 17.83 -0.28 -19.46
C LYS A 76 17.08 0.72 -20.34
N GLY A 77 15.79 0.50 -20.58
CA GLY A 77 14.93 1.46 -21.28
C GLY A 77 14.65 2.72 -20.47
N LEU A 78 14.40 2.57 -19.17
CA LEU A 78 14.20 3.68 -18.23
C LEU A 78 15.45 4.56 -18.12
N LEU A 79 16.63 3.94 -17.93
CA LEU A 79 17.91 4.66 -17.87
C LEU A 79 18.18 5.45 -19.16
N LYS A 80 17.99 4.83 -20.34
CA LYS A 80 18.17 5.53 -21.63
C LYS A 80 17.18 6.68 -21.85
N SER A 81 15.96 6.55 -21.33
CA SER A 81 14.98 7.65 -21.41
C SER A 81 15.38 8.76 -20.43
N ALA A 82 15.83 8.39 -19.23
CA ALA A 82 16.23 9.36 -18.22
C ALA A 82 17.44 10.17 -18.66
N GLU A 83 18.38 9.56 -19.39
CA GLU A 83 19.53 10.26 -19.97
C GLU A 83 19.11 11.37 -20.94
N GLN A 84 17.94 11.23 -21.58
CA GLN A 84 17.36 12.23 -22.49
C GLN A 84 16.51 13.26 -21.75
N ASP A 85 15.79 12.82 -20.71
CA ASP A 85 14.82 13.64 -20.00
C ASP A 85 15.45 14.50 -18.87
N PHE A 86 16.60 14.10 -18.32
CA PHE A 86 17.27 14.80 -17.21
C PHE A 86 18.67 15.32 -17.59
N ASP A 87 18.76 16.58 -18.01
CA ASP A 87 20.04 17.20 -18.42
C ASP A 87 21.10 17.24 -17.31
N SER A 88 20.72 17.52 -16.06
CA SER A 88 21.63 17.60 -14.92
C SER A 88 22.05 16.24 -14.35
N GLY A 89 21.52 15.13 -14.90
CA GLY A 89 21.69 13.76 -14.38
C GLY A 89 22.48 12.81 -15.28
N LYS A 90 22.94 13.26 -16.45
CA LYS A 90 23.52 12.39 -17.49
C LYS A 90 24.70 11.56 -17.02
N GLU A 91 25.61 12.14 -16.22
CA GLU A 91 26.77 11.42 -15.69
C GLU A 91 26.36 10.27 -14.76
N VAL A 92 25.43 10.52 -13.83
CA VAL A 92 24.91 9.50 -12.90
C VAL A 92 24.23 8.37 -13.66
N ILE A 93 23.41 8.71 -14.66
CA ILE A 93 22.69 7.73 -15.48
C ILE A 93 23.67 6.94 -16.37
N GLY A 94 24.67 7.59 -16.94
CA GLY A 94 25.74 6.96 -17.71
C GLY A 94 26.52 5.94 -16.88
N LEU A 95 26.85 6.27 -15.63
CA LEU A 95 27.48 5.34 -14.69
C LEU A 95 26.55 4.14 -14.37
N LEU A 96 25.25 4.38 -14.16
CA LEU A 96 24.30 3.29 -13.93
C LEU A 96 24.16 2.35 -15.14
N LEU A 97 24.19 2.90 -16.36
CA LEU A 97 24.19 2.11 -17.59
C LEU A 97 25.46 1.28 -17.72
N ALA A 98 26.63 1.87 -17.46
CA ALA A 98 27.91 1.17 -17.50
C ALA A 98 27.98 0.05 -16.45
N ASP A 99 27.57 0.33 -15.21
CA ASP A 99 27.51 -0.68 -14.13
C ASP A 99 26.57 -1.83 -14.51
N LEU A 100 25.41 -1.54 -15.11
CA LEU A 100 24.46 -2.55 -15.57
C LEU A 100 25.03 -3.42 -16.70
N GLU A 101 25.76 -2.81 -17.64
CA GLU A 101 26.40 -3.54 -18.73
C GLU A 101 27.53 -4.43 -18.20
N SER A 102 28.36 -3.92 -17.29
CA SER A 102 29.41 -4.68 -16.62
C SER A 102 28.84 -5.86 -15.81
N LEU A 103 27.73 -5.66 -15.09
CA LEU A 103 27.08 -6.70 -14.30
C LEU A 103 26.56 -7.84 -15.18
N ASN A 104 26.00 -7.53 -16.35
CA ASN A 104 25.49 -8.53 -17.29
C ASN A 104 26.59 -9.22 -18.10
N ALA A 105 27.78 -8.63 -18.18
CA ALA A 105 28.95 -9.18 -18.86
C ALA A 105 29.83 -10.06 -17.95
N GLN A 106 29.42 -10.32 -16.70
CA GLN A 106 30.18 -11.19 -15.79
C GLN A 106 30.23 -12.63 -16.31
N ASP A 107 31.45 -13.13 -16.53
CA ASP A 107 31.73 -14.49 -16.95
C ASP A 107 31.62 -15.46 -15.77
N ILE A 108 30.45 -16.06 -15.61
CA ILE A 108 30.21 -17.18 -14.68
C ILE A 108 29.65 -18.35 -15.47
N GLU A 109 30.23 -19.52 -15.25
CA GLU A 109 29.81 -20.76 -15.89
C GLU A 109 29.29 -21.75 -14.87
N PHE A 110 28.16 -22.38 -15.19
CA PHE A 110 27.62 -23.51 -14.46
C PHE A 110 27.83 -24.74 -15.32
N ALA A 111 28.75 -25.61 -14.90
CA ALA A 111 28.92 -26.94 -15.47
C ALA A 111 28.03 -27.92 -14.70
N PHE A 112 27.08 -28.53 -15.39
CA PHE A 112 26.12 -29.47 -14.81
C PHE A 112 26.70 -30.88 -14.79
N GLY A 113 26.19 -31.73 -13.89
CA GLY A 113 26.63 -33.14 -13.79
C GLY A 113 26.43 -33.96 -15.07
N ASN A 114 25.54 -33.50 -15.96
CA ASN A 114 25.27 -34.10 -17.27
C ASN A 114 26.26 -33.65 -18.39
N GLY A 115 27.19 -32.74 -18.09
CA GLY A 115 28.16 -32.19 -19.04
C GLY A 115 27.71 -30.91 -19.79
N ASP A 116 26.48 -30.45 -19.57
CA ASP A 116 26.03 -29.16 -20.11
C ASP A 116 26.78 -28.01 -19.41
N VAL A 117 26.98 -26.90 -20.13
CA VAL A 117 27.53 -25.66 -19.58
C VAL A 117 26.59 -24.50 -19.91
N VAL A 118 26.12 -23.80 -18.88
CA VAL A 118 25.36 -22.55 -19.04
C VAL A 118 26.25 -21.39 -18.59
N SER A 119 26.62 -20.55 -19.56
CA SER A 119 27.38 -19.33 -19.33
C SER A 119 26.45 -18.14 -19.06
N GLY A 120 26.88 -17.31 -18.12
CA GLY A 120 26.27 -16.04 -17.75
C GLY A 120 25.26 -16.14 -16.60
N LEU A 121 25.39 -15.23 -15.63
CA LEU A 121 24.45 -15.10 -14.51
C LEU A 121 23.02 -14.79 -14.95
N PHE A 122 22.84 -14.08 -16.07
CA PHE A 122 21.51 -13.81 -16.63
C PHE A 122 20.77 -15.11 -16.98
N SER A 123 21.40 -15.99 -17.75
CA SER A 123 20.82 -17.28 -18.17
C SER A 123 20.47 -18.16 -16.97
N ASN A 124 21.37 -18.24 -15.99
CA ASN A 124 21.14 -19.01 -14.76
C ASN A 124 20.02 -18.41 -13.89
N SER A 125 19.93 -17.07 -13.82
CA SER A 125 18.83 -16.39 -13.14
C SER A 125 17.49 -16.67 -13.81
N GLU A 126 17.45 -16.76 -15.14
CA GLU A 126 16.24 -17.13 -15.89
C GLU A 126 15.86 -18.60 -15.65
N ASP A 127 16.83 -19.52 -15.62
CA ASP A 127 16.56 -20.93 -15.31
C ASP A 127 15.99 -21.11 -13.90
N ALA A 128 16.56 -20.47 -12.88
CA ALA A 128 16.02 -20.47 -11.53
C ALA A 128 14.60 -19.88 -11.46
N MET A 129 14.40 -18.73 -12.12
CA MET A 129 13.15 -17.97 -12.07
C MET A 129 12.00 -18.64 -12.84
N TYR A 130 12.23 -19.09 -14.07
CA TYR A 130 11.20 -19.73 -14.90
C TYR A 130 11.04 -21.23 -14.62
N GLY A 131 12.12 -21.91 -14.20
CA GLY A 131 12.09 -23.31 -13.82
C GLY A 131 11.28 -23.51 -12.54
N ALA A 132 11.83 -23.09 -11.40
CA ALA A 132 11.27 -23.42 -10.08
C ALA A 132 10.27 -22.38 -9.55
N LEU A 133 10.44 -21.10 -9.86
CA LEU A 133 9.72 -20.03 -9.15
C LEU A 133 8.43 -19.55 -9.84
N LEU A 134 8.36 -19.54 -11.17
CA LEU A 134 7.24 -18.92 -11.90
C LEU A 134 6.44 -19.85 -12.83
N HIS A 135 7.09 -20.76 -13.58
CA HIS A 135 6.43 -21.41 -14.73
C HIS A 135 6.59 -22.94 -14.83
N ALA A 136 7.20 -23.60 -13.83
CA ALA A 136 7.34 -25.06 -13.76
C ALA A 136 7.88 -25.69 -15.07
N ASP A 137 8.88 -25.06 -15.69
CA ASP A 137 9.47 -25.53 -16.95
C ASP A 137 10.39 -26.74 -16.68
N ARG A 138 9.96 -27.91 -17.19
CA ARG A 138 10.68 -29.18 -16.98
C ARG A 138 12.15 -29.13 -17.39
N ARG A 139 12.49 -28.56 -18.57
CA ARG A 139 13.88 -28.55 -19.05
C ARG A 139 14.77 -27.68 -18.18
N ARG A 140 14.22 -26.56 -17.69
CA ARG A 140 14.95 -25.68 -16.76
C ARG A 140 15.09 -26.33 -15.39
N ILE A 141 14.04 -27.00 -14.89
CA ILE A 141 14.09 -27.73 -13.62
C ILE A 141 15.12 -28.87 -13.67
N GLU A 142 15.19 -29.63 -14.76
CA GLU A 142 16.18 -30.70 -14.92
C GLU A 142 17.61 -30.16 -14.76
N LYS A 143 17.94 -29.01 -15.36
CA LYS A 143 19.22 -28.33 -15.12
C LYS A 143 19.41 -27.88 -13.67
N LEU A 144 18.36 -27.37 -13.03
CA LEU A 144 18.42 -26.91 -11.64
C LEU A 144 18.68 -28.06 -10.65
N ILE A 145 18.19 -29.27 -10.94
CA ILE A 145 18.39 -30.47 -10.11
C ILE A 145 19.86 -30.91 -10.15
N ASP A 146 20.54 -30.73 -11.29
CA ASP A 146 21.92 -31.16 -11.49
C ASP A 146 22.97 -30.28 -10.76
N VAL A 147 22.55 -29.19 -10.10
CA VAL A 147 23.43 -28.33 -9.29
C VAL A 147 22.91 -28.21 -7.85
N PRO A 148 23.74 -28.51 -6.83
CA PRO A 148 23.37 -28.31 -5.44
C PRO A 148 22.84 -26.89 -5.17
N GLU A 149 21.76 -26.78 -4.41
CA GLU A 149 21.06 -25.52 -4.19
C GLU A 149 21.94 -24.43 -3.58
N TYR A 150 22.75 -24.77 -2.58
CA TYR A 150 23.67 -23.83 -1.94
C TYR A 150 24.65 -23.19 -2.94
N MET A 151 25.14 -23.96 -3.93
CA MET A 151 26.05 -23.43 -4.97
C MET A 151 25.31 -22.41 -5.85
N ARG A 152 24.04 -22.67 -6.17
CA ARG A 152 23.21 -21.77 -6.96
C ARG A 152 22.92 -20.47 -6.20
N ILE A 153 22.56 -20.57 -4.91
CA ILE A 153 22.33 -19.41 -4.06
C ILE A 153 23.60 -18.56 -3.99
N LEU A 154 24.74 -19.19 -3.69
CA LEU A 154 26.03 -18.52 -3.57
C LEU A 154 26.44 -17.75 -4.84
N ALA A 155 26.17 -18.33 -6.01
CA ALA A 155 26.45 -17.70 -7.29
C ALA A 155 25.44 -16.60 -7.66
N LEU A 156 24.15 -16.76 -7.33
CA LEU A 156 23.10 -15.81 -7.69
C LEU A 156 23.00 -14.62 -6.74
N ALA A 157 23.32 -14.79 -5.45
CA ALA A 157 23.10 -13.75 -4.45
C ALA A 157 23.85 -12.44 -4.75
N PRO A 158 25.14 -12.43 -5.15
CA PRO A 158 25.85 -11.19 -5.48
C PRO A 158 25.24 -10.49 -6.70
N TYR A 159 24.83 -11.25 -7.71
CA TYR A 159 24.20 -10.71 -8.90
C TYR A 159 22.85 -10.03 -8.60
N VAL A 160 22.03 -10.68 -7.77
CA VAL A 160 20.73 -10.15 -7.34
C VAL A 160 20.89 -8.93 -6.41
N ALA A 161 21.91 -8.94 -5.55
CA ALA A 161 22.25 -7.80 -4.70
C ALA A 161 22.72 -6.59 -5.52
N GLU A 162 23.56 -6.80 -6.53
CA GLU A 162 24.00 -5.70 -7.41
C GLU A 162 22.87 -5.15 -8.29
N ARG A 163 21.98 -6.02 -8.80
CA ARG A 163 20.74 -5.57 -9.46
C ARG A 163 19.90 -4.69 -8.53
N GLU A 164 19.72 -5.09 -7.28
CA GLU A 164 19.02 -4.29 -6.26
C GLU A 164 19.69 -2.94 -6.06
N ARG A 165 21.01 -2.91 -5.87
CA ARG A 165 21.79 -1.68 -5.68
C ARG A 165 21.58 -0.69 -6.83
N LEU A 166 21.58 -1.16 -8.08
CA LEU A 166 21.36 -0.32 -9.25
C LEU A 166 19.94 0.26 -9.30
N LEU A 167 18.94 -0.55 -8.99
CA LEU A 167 17.54 -0.09 -8.90
C LEU A 167 17.39 0.99 -7.81
N LEU A 168 17.94 0.75 -6.62
CA LEU A 168 17.84 1.72 -5.52
C LEU A 168 18.53 3.05 -5.84
N ARG A 169 19.73 3.00 -6.44
CA ARG A 169 20.43 4.23 -6.89
C ARG A 169 19.62 5.02 -7.93
N PHE A 170 18.92 4.34 -8.83
CA PHE A 170 18.07 5.01 -9.80
C PHE A 170 16.83 5.63 -9.14
N SER A 171 16.23 4.95 -8.15
CA SER A 171 15.16 5.52 -7.32
C SER A 171 15.61 6.79 -6.60
N ASP A 172 16.79 6.78 -5.97
CA ASP A 172 17.35 7.95 -5.28
C ASP A 172 17.57 9.12 -6.25
N PHE A 173 18.08 8.83 -7.44
CA PHE A 173 18.25 9.81 -8.51
C PHE A 173 16.91 10.46 -8.90
N LEU A 174 15.88 9.67 -9.20
CA LEU A 174 14.56 10.19 -9.60
C LEU A 174 13.93 11.06 -8.51
N ARG A 175 14.07 10.67 -7.24
CA ARG A 175 13.58 11.45 -6.10
C ARG A 175 14.33 12.77 -5.95
N ALA A 176 15.66 12.74 -6.11
CA ALA A 176 16.48 13.96 -6.10
C ALA A 176 16.12 14.90 -7.27
N ALA A 177 15.68 14.35 -8.39
CA ALA A 177 15.17 15.11 -9.55
C ALA A 177 13.72 15.63 -9.37
N GLY A 178 13.06 15.33 -8.24
CA GLY A 178 11.72 15.83 -7.91
C GLY A 178 10.56 14.94 -8.39
N VAL A 179 10.84 13.78 -8.99
CA VAL A 179 9.80 12.83 -9.38
C VAL A 179 9.15 12.23 -8.14
N LYS A 180 7.82 12.16 -8.14
CA LYS A 180 7.05 11.57 -7.04
C LYS A 180 6.54 10.18 -7.44
N PRO A 181 6.38 9.25 -6.49
CA PRO A 181 5.71 7.99 -6.77
C PRO A 181 4.29 8.20 -7.26
N LEU A 182 3.82 7.29 -8.13
CA LEU A 182 2.45 7.27 -8.62
C LEU A 182 1.48 7.34 -7.43
N SER A 183 0.55 8.28 -7.50
CA SER A 183 -0.42 8.54 -6.44
C SER A 183 -1.84 8.49 -6.97
N ARG A 184 -2.81 8.36 -6.06
CA ARG A 184 -4.22 8.29 -6.42
C ARG A 184 -4.65 9.60 -7.06
N CYS A 185 -5.31 9.51 -8.22
CA CYS A 185 -5.97 10.62 -8.88
C CYS A 185 -7.50 10.49 -8.63
N GLY A 186 -8.06 11.32 -7.75
CA GLY A 186 -9.50 11.35 -7.45
C GLY A 186 -9.83 11.42 -5.95
N GLU A 187 -11.00 11.98 -5.64
CA GLU A 187 -11.54 12.14 -4.28
C GLU A 187 -12.51 11.02 -3.90
N GLU A 188 -12.80 10.08 -4.80
CA GLU A 188 -13.79 9.04 -4.56
C GLU A 188 -13.23 7.95 -3.67
N ALA A 189 -13.89 7.66 -2.55
CA ALA A 189 -13.45 6.71 -1.54
C ALA A 189 -13.29 5.29 -2.09
N ALA A 190 -12.29 4.56 -1.57
CA ALA A 190 -12.08 3.17 -1.88
C ALA A 190 -13.04 2.32 -1.06
N VAL A 191 -13.62 1.29 -1.69
CA VAL A 191 -14.61 0.42 -1.07
C VAL A 191 -14.29 -1.03 -1.40
N VAL A 192 -14.22 -1.87 -0.38
CA VAL A 192 -14.10 -3.32 -0.50
C VAL A 192 -15.42 -3.95 -0.06
N SER A 193 -16.21 -4.42 -1.02
CA SER A 193 -17.50 -5.07 -0.75
C SER A 193 -17.33 -6.58 -0.57
N TYR A 194 -17.88 -7.12 0.51
CA TYR A 194 -17.99 -8.56 0.77
C TYR A 194 -19.42 -9.00 0.44
N GLY A 195 -19.60 -10.13 -0.24
CA GLY A 195 -20.94 -10.68 -0.55
C GLY A 195 -21.36 -10.64 -2.02
N SER A 196 -22.58 -11.08 -2.29
CA SER A 196 -23.10 -11.42 -3.62
C SER A 196 -23.25 -10.20 -4.56
N LYS A 197 -22.86 -10.41 -5.82
CA LYS A 197 -23.14 -9.51 -6.95
C LYS A 197 -24.64 -9.17 -6.99
N GLY A 198 -25.00 -7.89 -7.06
CA GLY A 198 -26.40 -7.49 -7.25
C GLY A 198 -26.79 -6.13 -6.67
N PHE A 199 -26.05 -5.60 -5.70
CA PHE A 199 -26.32 -4.25 -5.19
C PHE A 199 -25.87 -3.19 -6.19
N GLU A 200 -26.73 -2.21 -6.43
CA GLU A 200 -26.45 -1.09 -7.33
C GLU A 200 -25.48 -0.10 -6.67
N ARG A 201 -24.76 0.67 -7.50
CA ARG A 201 -23.94 1.81 -7.08
C ARG A 201 -24.55 3.06 -7.67
N SER A 202 -25.63 3.54 -7.06
CA SER A 202 -26.48 4.60 -7.61
C SER A 202 -26.49 5.87 -6.77
N ILE A 203 -25.51 6.04 -5.88
CA ILE A 203 -25.26 7.27 -5.12
C ILE A 203 -24.70 8.33 -6.07
N LYS A 204 -25.43 9.43 -6.25
CA LYS A 204 -25.05 10.58 -7.09
C LYS A 204 -24.96 11.86 -6.27
N GLY A 205 -25.79 12.00 -5.24
CA GLY A 205 -25.84 13.19 -4.40
C GLY A 205 -24.57 13.42 -3.58
N SER A 206 -23.81 12.35 -3.31
CA SER A 206 -22.53 12.40 -2.58
C SER A 206 -21.38 11.81 -3.41
N PRO A 207 -20.70 12.60 -4.28
CA PRO A 207 -19.74 12.09 -5.26
C PRO A 207 -18.55 11.31 -4.69
N SER A 208 -18.04 11.70 -3.52
CA SER A 208 -16.97 10.98 -2.82
C SER A 208 -17.35 9.53 -2.49
N TRP A 209 -18.65 9.23 -2.42
CA TRP A 209 -19.19 7.94 -2.03
C TRP A 209 -19.81 7.15 -3.18
N ARG A 210 -19.63 7.58 -4.44
CA ARG A 210 -20.23 6.92 -5.63
C ARG A 210 -19.88 5.43 -5.80
N ASN A 211 -18.76 4.99 -5.19
CA ASN A 211 -18.27 3.61 -5.29
C ASN A 211 -18.97 2.65 -4.32
N LEU A 212 -19.70 3.18 -3.33
CA LEU A 212 -20.47 2.39 -2.37
C LEU A 212 -21.62 1.65 -3.07
N GLN A 213 -21.84 0.41 -2.67
CA GLN A 213 -23.11 -0.25 -2.96
C GLN A 213 -24.20 0.39 -2.09
N GLY A 214 -25.21 0.95 -2.74
CA GLY A 214 -26.18 1.84 -2.14
C GLY A 214 -26.83 2.77 -3.14
N ARG A 215 -27.79 3.56 -2.65
CA ARG A 215 -28.55 4.53 -3.44
C ARG A 215 -28.79 5.80 -2.65
N ASP A 216 -29.01 6.90 -3.36
CA ASP A 216 -29.52 8.12 -2.74
C ASP A 216 -30.91 7.86 -2.12
N LEU A 217 -31.19 8.53 -1.02
CA LEU A 217 -32.45 8.43 -0.28
C LEU A 217 -33.39 9.58 -0.60
N GLY A 218 -34.66 9.26 -0.85
CA GLY A 218 -35.72 10.25 -0.96
C GLY A 218 -36.33 10.61 0.40
N PRO A 219 -37.16 11.67 0.48
CA PRO A 219 -37.83 12.07 1.73
C PRO A 219 -38.64 10.95 2.39
N ALA A 220 -39.32 10.11 1.60
CA ALA A 220 -40.10 8.97 2.12
C ALA A 220 -39.22 7.89 2.76
N ASP A 221 -38.02 7.64 2.20
CA ASP A 221 -37.07 6.69 2.80
C ASP A 221 -36.55 7.21 4.14
N ILE A 222 -36.26 8.51 4.22
CA ILE A 222 -35.81 9.18 5.45
C ILE A 222 -36.89 9.09 6.53
N GLU A 223 -38.15 9.36 6.18
CA GLU A 223 -39.28 9.23 7.10
C GLU A 223 -39.42 7.80 7.61
N GLN A 224 -39.30 6.80 6.74
CA GLN A 224 -39.34 5.39 7.13
C GLN A 224 -38.21 5.02 8.10
N ILE A 225 -36.99 5.50 7.85
CA ILE A 225 -35.84 5.28 8.75
C ILE A 225 -36.10 5.94 10.10
N ALA A 226 -36.62 7.17 10.12
CA ALA A 226 -36.94 7.87 11.36
C ALA A 226 -38.02 7.13 12.17
N GLN A 227 -39.08 6.65 11.52
CA GLN A 227 -40.14 5.85 12.17
C GLN A 227 -39.63 4.49 12.69
N ALA A 228 -38.67 3.87 12.00
CA ALA A 228 -38.06 2.61 12.43
C ALA A 228 -37.01 2.77 13.53
N THR A 229 -36.54 3.99 13.80
CA THR A 229 -35.51 4.27 14.81
C THR A 229 -36.12 4.21 16.21
N SER A 230 -35.49 3.45 17.10
CA SER A 230 -35.96 3.34 18.49
C SER A 230 -35.82 4.68 19.22
N ILE A 231 -36.69 4.96 20.21
CA ILE A 231 -36.59 6.18 21.03
C ILE A 231 -35.20 6.28 21.68
N GLY A 232 -34.65 5.14 22.13
CA GLY A 232 -33.32 5.09 22.74
C GLY A 232 -32.21 5.51 21.78
N ASP A 233 -32.23 5.00 20.54
CA ASP A 233 -31.26 5.37 19.51
C ASP A 233 -31.48 6.81 19.03
N ALA A 234 -32.72 7.26 18.92
CA ALA A 234 -33.04 8.65 18.57
C ALA A 234 -32.44 9.64 19.58
N CYS A 235 -32.49 9.33 20.89
CA CYS A 235 -31.82 10.15 21.92
C CYS A 235 -30.29 10.15 21.77
N ILE A 236 -29.68 9.04 21.33
CA ILE A 236 -28.23 8.97 21.10
C ILE A 236 -27.85 9.83 19.90
N LEU A 237 -28.60 9.70 18.80
CA LEU A 237 -28.39 10.49 17.59
C LEU A 237 -28.60 11.99 17.83
N ASP A 238 -29.61 12.38 18.61
CA ASP A 238 -29.82 13.79 19.03
C ASP A 238 -28.60 14.37 19.74
N VAL A 239 -27.99 13.62 20.67
CA VAL A 239 -26.77 14.05 21.37
C VAL A 239 -25.61 14.25 20.39
N VAL A 240 -25.46 13.39 19.38
CA VAL A 240 -24.42 13.53 18.34
C VAL A 240 -24.70 14.74 17.45
N CYS A 241 -25.93 14.94 17.00
CA CYS A 241 -26.31 16.09 16.18
C CYS A 241 -26.08 17.41 16.91
N ARG A 242 -26.53 17.52 18.17
CA ARG A 242 -26.29 18.71 19.00
C ARG A 242 -24.81 18.96 19.26
N PHE A 243 -24.01 17.90 19.37
CA PHE A 243 -22.57 18.02 19.51
C PHE A 243 -21.94 18.57 18.22
N ALA A 244 -22.35 18.05 17.05
CA ALA A 244 -21.93 18.57 15.75
C ALA A 244 -22.33 20.05 15.57
N GLU A 245 -23.57 20.42 15.88
CA GLU A 245 -24.05 21.81 15.82
C GLU A 245 -23.23 22.75 16.72
N ALA A 246 -22.92 22.31 17.94
CA ALA A 246 -22.11 23.10 18.87
C ALA A 246 -20.65 23.26 18.37
N LEU A 247 -20.09 22.25 17.70
CA LEU A 247 -18.77 22.33 17.04
C LEU A 247 -18.79 23.21 15.79
N SER A 248 -19.91 23.30 15.07
CA SER A 248 -20.02 24.13 13.87
C SER A 248 -20.23 25.63 14.17
N SER A 249 -20.64 25.96 15.40
CA SER A 249 -20.79 27.36 15.83
C SER A 249 -19.43 28.07 15.93
N LYS A 250 -19.31 29.28 15.37
CA LYS A 250 -18.08 30.11 15.47
C LYS A 250 -18.40 31.43 16.18
N PRO A 251 -17.86 31.68 17.40
CA PRO A 251 -17.03 30.78 18.22
C PRO A 251 -17.82 29.58 18.79
N PHE A 252 -17.12 28.50 19.16
CA PHE A 252 -17.75 27.28 19.69
C PHE A 252 -18.61 27.57 20.93
N ASP A 253 -19.79 26.96 21.00
CA ASP A 253 -20.61 26.94 22.22
C ASP A 253 -20.02 25.98 23.26
N HIS A 254 -19.05 26.49 24.02
CA HIS A 254 -18.37 25.74 25.07
C HIS A 254 -19.30 25.29 26.19
N ALA A 255 -20.42 25.99 26.42
CA ALA A 255 -21.39 25.59 27.45
C ALA A 255 -22.18 24.36 26.98
N ALA A 256 -22.64 24.37 25.73
CA ALA A 256 -23.29 23.21 25.12
C ALA A 256 -22.34 22.02 25.03
N LEU A 257 -21.10 22.20 24.55
CA LEU A 257 -20.09 21.13 24.44
C LEU A 257 -19.79 20.47 25.80
N LYS A 258 -19.57 21.29 26.84
CA LYS A 258 -19.40 20.77 28.22
C LYS A 258 -20.62 20.04 28.73
N SER A 259 -21.83 20.42 28.31
CA SER A 259 -23.04 19.69 28.72
C SER A 259 -23.18 18.33 28.02
N LEU A 260 -22.59 18.15 26.83
CA LEU A 260 -22.74 16.95 25.99
C LEU A 260 -21.63 15.92 26.22
N VAL A 261 -20.44 16.34 26.63
CA VAL A 261 -19.28 15.48 26.86
C VAL A 261 -19.27 14.93 28.29
N ALA A 262 -18.66 13.77 28.49
CA ALA A 262 -18.53 13.14 29.80
C ALA A 262 -17.55 13.93 30.70
N PRO A 263 -17.91 14.26 31.95
CA PRO A 263 -17.09 15.14 32.78
C PRO A 263 -15.69 14.64 33.09
N GLU A 264 -15.51 13.33 33.15
CA GLU A 264 -14.26 12.69 33.56
C GLU A 264 -13.13 12.87 32.54
N ILE A 265 -13.48 13.24 31.29
CA ILE A 265 -12.56 13.33 30.17
C ILE A 265 -12.45 14.74 29.58
N PHE A 266 -13.13 15.75 30.14
CA PHE A 266 -13.13 17.11 29.58
C PHE A 266 -11.72 17.65 29.32
N ALA A 267 -10.77 17.38 30.21
CA ALA A 267 -9.38 17.83 30.05
C ALA A 267 -8.70 17.26 28.79
N GLN A 268 -9.15 16.12 28.28
CA GLN A 268 -8.60 15.47 27.08
C GLN A 268 -9.09 16.11 25.78
N TRP A 269 -10.19 16.86 25.81
CA TRP A 269 -10.76 17.51 24.62
C TRP A 269 -10.11 18.85 24.26
N GLY A 270 -9.30 19.43 25.16
CA GLY A 270 -8.67 20.72 24.93
C GLY A 270 -9.68 21.83 24.64
N ASP A 271 -9.51 22.50 23.50
CA ASP A 271 -10.37 23.58 22.99
C ASP A 271 -11.41 23.09 21.96
N PHE A 272 -11.55 21.77 21.79
CA PHE A 272 -12.42 21.12 20.80
C PHE A 272 -12.02 21.32 19.33
N THR A 273 -10.89 21.94 19.01
CA THR A 273 -10.49 22.17 17.60
C THR A 273 -10.26 20.86 16.83
N GLN A 274 -9.65 19.84 17.46
CA GLN A 274 -9.47 18.52 16.83
C GLN A 274 -10.81 17.82 16.56
N ALA A 275 -11.77 17.99 17.49
CA ALA A 275 -13.12 17.46 17.32
C ALA A 275 -13.84 18.18 16.17
N ALA A 276 -13.73 19.50 16.09
CA ALA A 276 -14.33 20.27 15.02
C ALA A 276 -13.84 19.84 13.63
N MET A 277 -12.55 19.46 13.47
CA MET A 277 -12.01 18.92 12.22
C MET A 277 -12.69 17.62 11.75
N ILE A 278 -13.16 16.78 12.68
CA ILE A 278 -13.88 15.52 12.35
C ILE A 278 -15.28 15.81 11.77
N PHE A 279 -15.89 16.89 12.23
CA PHE A 279 -17.21 17.37 11.80
C PHE A 279 -17.11 18.49 10.78
N GLU A 280 -15.89 18.82 10.32
CA GLU A 280 -15.67 19.76 9.23
C GLU A 280 -16.10 19.09 7.91
N ASP A 281 -16.49 19.92 6.93
CA ASP A 281 -17.16 19.50 5.69
C ASP A 281 -18.56 18.88 5.89
N ASP A 282 -19.26 18.58 4.79
CA ASP A 282 -20.61 17.99 4.79
C ASP A 282 -20.57 16.60 5.46
N CYS A 283 -20.60 16.53 6.79
CA CYS A 283 -20.43 15.30 7.55
C CYS A 283 -21.77 14.55 7.70
N GLY A 284 -21.85 13.33 7.16
CA GLY A 284 -23.01 12.47 7.25
C GLY A 284 -23.01 11.65 8.54
N VAL A 285 -24.09 11.76 9.32
CA VAL A 285 -24.30 10.95 10.53
C VAL A 285 -25.06 9.67 10.20
N SER A 286 -24.52 8.52 10.59
CA SER A 286 -25.20 7.23 10.45
C SER A 286 -26.48 7.18 11.30
N SER A 287 -27.60 6.79 10.69
CA SER A 287 -28.85 6.51 11.41
C SER A 287 -28.80 5.22 12.25
N ARG A 288 -27.77 4.39 12.08
CA ARG A 288 -27.57 3.17 12.87
C ARG A 288 -26.61 3.43 14.03
N VAL A 289 -27.06 3.06 15.23
CA VAL A 289 -26.26 3.06 16.47
C VAL A 289 -25.76 1.63 16.74
N ARG A 290 -24.46 1.49 16.97
CA ARG A 290 -23.85 0.21 17.34
C ARG A 290 -23.67 0.13 18.85
N HIS A 291 -24.37 -0.82 19.48
CA HIS A 291 -24.26 -1.09 20.91
C HIS A 291 -23.10 -2.07 21.19
N LEU A 292 -22.19 -1.71 22.09
CA LEU A 292 -21.06 -2.53 22.50
C LEU A 292 -21.38 -3.34 23.76
N LYS A 293 -20.59 -4.40 24.02
CA LYS A 293 -20.80 -5.31 25.16
C LYS A 293 -20.58 -4.64 26.52
N ASP A 294 -19.77 -3.59 26.57
CA ASP A 294 -19.47 -2.81 27.77
C ASP A 294 -20.50 -1.69 28.05
N GLY A 295 -21.55 -1.60 27.23
CA GLY A 295 -22.61 -0.60 27.36
C GLY A 295 -22.28 0.76 26.73
N ALA A 296 -21.12 0.91 26.10
CA ALA A 296 -20.85 2.05 25.21
C ALA A 296 -21.59 1.89 23.88
N VAL A 297 -21.81 3.00 23.19
CA VAL A 297 -22.43 3.03 21.87
C VAL A 297 -21.55 3.79 20.90
N LEU A 298 -21.59 3.38 19.63
CA LEU A 298 -20.85 4.01 18.53
C LEU A 298 -21.83 4.53 17.48
N VAL A 299 -21.63 5.77 17.08
CA VAL A 299 -22.28 6.37 15.91
C VAL A 299 -21.21 6.66 14.87
N LYS A 300 -21.42 6.16 13.65
CA LYS A 300 -20.47 6.36 12.55
C LYS A 300 -20.74 7.70 11.86
N LEU A 301 -19.66 8.38 11.53
CA LEU A 301 -19.64 9.61 10.74
C LEU A 301 -18.91 9.36 9.43
N LEU A 302 -19.39 9.96 8.35
CA LEU A 302 -18.75 9.91 7.04
C LEU A 302 -18.50 11.34 6.54
N PRO A 303 -17.26 11.69 6.15
CA PRO A 303 -17.01 13.00 5.55
C PRO A 303 -17.65 13.09 4.14
N ASN A 304 -17.84 14.30 3.62
CA ASN A 304 -18.27 14.55 2.23
C ASN A 304 -19.61 13.88 1.82
N VAL A 305 -20.58 13.85 2.73
CA VAL A 305 -21.96 13.42 2.52
C VAL A 305 -22.86 14.64 2.34
N ARG A 306 -23.11 15.02 1.09
CA ARG A 306 -23.98 16.17 0.73
C ARG A 306 -25.46 15.82 0.74
N GLU A 307 -25.78 14.60 0.33
CA GLU A 307 -27.14 14.08 0.31
C GLU A 307 -27.17 12.71 1.00
N ALA A 308 -28.30 12.40 1.65
CA ALA A 308 -28.49 11.15 2.35
C ALA A 308 -28.51 9.97 1.38
N PHE A 309 -27.82 8.89 1.74
CA PHE A 309 -27.79 7.64 0.98
C PHE A 309 -27.82 6.42 1.89
N THR A 310 -28.14 5.26 1.33
CA THR A 310 -28.01 3.96 2.00
C THR A 310 -26.68 3.32 1.70
N ILE A 311 -26.21 2.50 2.65
CA ILE A 311 -25.11 1.56 2.43
C ILE A 311 -25.70 0.15 2.49
N GLU A 312 -25.49 -0.60 1.42
CA GLU A 312 -26.04 -1.95 1.26
C GLU A 312 -24.93 -2.99 1.32
N GLY A 313 -25.23 -4.14 1.94
CA GLY A 313 -24.26 -5.23 2.10
C GLY A 313 -23.08 -4.91 3.03
N PRO A 314 -22.26 -5.93 3.35
CA PRO A 314 -21.06 -5.74 4.15
C PRO A 314 -19.95 -5.12 3.30
N GLN A 315 -19.56 -3.88 3.60
CA GLN A 315 -18.53 -3.15 2.88
C GLN A 315 -17.50 -2.56 3.86
N ILE A 316 -16.22 -2.71 3.55
CA ILE A 316 -15.14 -1.91 4.15
C ILE A 316 -15.04 -0.64 3.33
N ILE A 317 -15.08 0.49 4.02
CA ILE A 317 -14.96 1.81 3.42
C ILE A 317 -13.72 2.49 3.96
N GLU A 318 -13.04 3.21 3.08
CA GLU A 318 -11.94 4.08 3.42
C GLU A 318 -12.45 5.29 4.21
N GLY A 319 -11.79 5.60 5.33
CA GLY A 319 -12.15 6.73 6.19
C GLY A 319 -13.43 6.53 6.99
N GLY A 320 -13.99 7.66 7.43
CA GLY A 320 -15.07 7.73 8.41
C GLY A 320 -14.57 7.77 9.84
N HIS A 321 -15.34 8.45 10.68
CA HIS A 321 -15.05 8.64 12.10
C HIS A 321 -16.10 7.94 12.96
N GLU A 322 -15.77 7.72 14.22
CA GLU A 322 -16.67 7.15 15.22
C GLU A 322 -16.82 8.12 16.39
N VAL A 323 -18.08 8.40 16.73
CA VAL A 323 -18.43 9.05 17.99
C VAL A 323 -18.79 7.96 19.00
N VAL A 324 -18.02 7.90 20.08
CA VAL A 324 -18.26 7.00 21.20
C VAL A 324 -19.10 7.74 22.24
N LEU A 325 -20.21 7.15 22.67
CA LEU A 325 -21.01 7.66 23.77
C LEU A 325 -21.12 6.64 24.90
N VAL A 326 -21.23 7.16 26.12
CA VAL A 326 -21.44 6.37 27.34
C VAL A 326 -22.61 6.93 28.13
N LYS A 327 -23.29 6.07 28.89
CA LYS A 327 -24.38 6.50 29.76
C LYS A 327 -23.83 6.95 31.11
N ARG A 328 -24.19 8.16 31.56
CA ARG A 328 -23.84 8.76 32.86
C ARG A 328 -25.09 9.36 33.48
N ASN A 329 -25.43 8.93 34.70
CA ASN A 329 -26.59 9.41 35.46
C ASN A 329 -27.89 9.38 34.63
N GLY A 330 -28.10 8.32 33.85
CA GLY A 330 -29.27 8.16 32.99
C GLY A 330 -29.21 8.89 31.64
N THR A 331 -28.22 9.74 31.40
CA THR A 331 -28.06 10.54 30.17
C THR A 331 -26.88 10.04 29.31
N TRP A 332 -27.00 10.14 28.00
CA TRP A 332 -25.89 9.84 27.08
C TRP A 332 -24.91 11.01 27.03
N LYS A 333 -23.62 10.71 27.06
CA LYS A 333 -22.53 11.68 26.99
C LYS A 333 -21.49 11.23 25.97
N ILE A 334 -20.95 12.18 25.21
CA ILE A 334 -19.83 11.94 24.30
C ILE A 334 -18.59 11.57 25.12
N TRP A 335 -17.96 10.45 24.76
CA TRP A 335 -16.72 9.96 25.35
C TRP A 335 -15.51 10.18 24.44
N ALA A 336 -15.66 10.01 23.13
CA ALA A 336 -14.60 10.24 22.17
C ALA A 336 -15.17 10.53 20.78
N ALA A 337 -14.40 11.24 19.95
CA ALA A 337 -14.59 11.32 18.52
C ALA A 337 -13.23 11.00 17.88
N ARG A 338 -13.19 10.02 16.97
CA ARG A 338 -11.93 9.55 16.35
C ARG A 338 -12.13 9.12 14.92
#